data_AF-A0A437NNX4-F1
#
_entry.id   AF-A0A437NNX4-F1
#
_cell.length_a   1.000
_cell.length_b   1.000
_cell.length_c   1.000
_cell.angle_alpha   90.00
_cell.angle_beta   90.00
_cell.angle_gamma   90.00
#
_symmetry.space_group_name_H-M   'P 1'
#
loop_
_entity.id
_entity.type
_entity.pdbx_description
1 polymer ?
#
loop_
_entity_poly.entity_id
_entity_poly.type
_entity_poly.pdbx_seq_one_letter_code
_entity_poly.pdbx_strand_id
1 'polypeptide(L)'
;MSKPPSEPPRRPPAAFTYEDEAAERHDNGRRAEQRRRPESFSDNIVVTADEDDPFLNPDRDLSAVPVATPLRRRTSFGKIAAGAFGILLSLGLGLWTDSLIRDLFTRADWLGYAALAVLAVGILAVLALVIRETSGMMRLAAVQAIKAEAEVAMVETRPAKARAVVTRLTTLLSANPETSKGRATLKATEGEVIDPPHLIALAERELLAPLDRKARALIVNASKRVSIVTAVSPRAVVDLLYVLYESVRLIRAMAELYGGRPGTLGMFRLLRDVLAHLAVTGSIAVGDSLVQQVLGHGLASKLSARLGEGVINGLMTARIGIAAMDLCRPLAFRALKRPGIGDFIGDLTPSMSPRGNTP
;
A
#
# COMPACT_ATOMS: atom_id res chain seq x y z
N MET A 1 5.60 -92.01 7.73
CA MET A 1 6.75 -91.23 8.22
C MET A 1 6.68 -89.83 7.62
N SER A 2 6.31 -88.80 8.39
CA SER A 2 6.84 -87.41 8.32
C SER A 2 5.99 -86.50 9.22
N LYS A 3 6.69 -85.58 9.87
CA LYS A 3 6.41 -84.86 11.12
C LYS A 3 6.18 -83.37 10.78
N PRO A 4 5.27 -82.62 11.42
CA PRO A 4 5.28 -81.15 11.37
C PRO A 4 6.11 -80.59 12.56
N PRO A 5 6.23 -79.27 12.77
CA PRO A 5 6.48 -78.13 11.86
C PRO A 5 7.79 -77.38 12.27
N SER A 6 8.25 -76.37 11.52
CA SER A 6 9.23 -75.40 12.06
C SER A 6 8.98 -73.97 11.56
N GLU A 7 8.77 -73.09 12.52
CA GLU A 7 8.53 -71.65 12.47
C GLU A 7 9.82 -70.89 12.08
N PRO A 8 9.79 -69.85 11.21
CA PRO A 8 10.96 -69.03 10.93
C PRO A 8 11.17 -67.95 12.00
N PRO A 9 12.43 -67.58 12.32
CA PRO A 9 12.79 -66.83 13.53
C PRO A 9 12.40 -65.34 13.49
N ARG A 10 11.87 -64.85 14.62
CA ARG A 10 11.63 -63.43 14.90
C ARG A 10 12.96 -62.68 15.05
N ARG A 11 13.22 -61.70 14.17
CA ARG A 11 14.34 -60.74 14.31
C ARG A 11 14.07 -59.78 15.48
N PRO A 12 15.01 -59.56 16.41
CA PRO A 12 14.89 -58.49 17.39
C PRO A 12 15.05 -57.11 16.71
N PRO A 13 14.45 -56.03 17.26
CA PRO A 13 14.53 -54.69 16.68
C PRO A 13 15.96 -54.13 16.76
N ALA A 14 16.42 -53.55 15.66
CA ALA A 14 17.72 -52.88 15.55
C ALA A 14 17.71 -51.56 16.34
N ALA A 15 18.65 -51.40 17.27
CA ALA A 15 18.95 -50.12 17.88
C ALA A 15 19.77 -49.28 16.89
N PHE A 16 19.25 -48.11 16.52
CA PHE A 16 19.98 -47.12 15.72
C PHE A 16 20.84 -46.26 16.64
N THR A 17 22.16 -46.40 16.54
CA THR A 17 23.13 -45.44 17.06
C THR A 17 23.24 -44.27 16.09
N TYR A 18 23.05 -43.05 16.58
CA TYR A 18 23.38 -41.83 15.82
C TYR A 18 24.91 -41.68 15.82
N GLU A 19 25.57 -41.98 14.70
CA GLU A 19 26.91 -41.48 14.43
C GLU A 19 26.83 -39.97 14.14
N ASP A 20 27.51 -39.17 14.98
CA ASP A 20 27.79 -37.76 14.71
C ASP A 20 28.82 -37.70 13.57
N GLU A 21 28.35 -37.54 12.33
CA GLU A 21 29.20 -37.35 11.16
C GLU A 21 29.85 -35.95 11.20
N ALA A 22 31.03 -35.90 11.81
CA ALA A 22 31.99 -34.84 11.62
C ALA A 22 32.63 -34.94 10.22
N ALA A 23 31.99 -34.38 9.21
CA ALA A 23 32.54 -34.06 7.89
C ALA A 23 31.48 -33.15 7.19
N GLU A 24 31.71 -31.98 6.61
CA GLU A 24 32.88 -31.34 6.03
C GLU A 24 32.68 -29.82 6.10
N ARG A 25 33.77 -29.09 6.30
CA ARG A 25 33.80 -27.64 6.19
C ARG A 25 33.74 -27.25 4.72
N HIS A 26 32.54 -26.98 4.22
CA HIS A 26 32.37 -26.12 3.05
C HIS A 26 32.29 -24.66 3.50
N ASP A 27 33.43 -23.99 3.37
CA ASP A 27 33.62 -22.55 3.47
C ASP A 27 32.78 -21.85 2.39
N ASN A 28 31.65 -21.27 2.77
CA ASN A 28 30.95 -20.28 1.97
C ASN A 28 30.13 -19.33 2.85
N GLY A 29 30.78 -18.24 3.27
CA GLY A 29 30.20 -16.89 3.26
C GLY A 29 28.88 -16.63 4.03
N ARG A 30 28.52 -17.43 5.05
CA ARG A 30 27.42 -17.08 5.95
C ARG A 30 27.93 -16.14 7.04
N ARG A 31 27.56 -14.88 6.89
CA ARG A 31 27.49 -13.83 7.92
C ARG A 31 27.34 -14.50 9.30
N ALA A 32 28.35 -14.36 10.15
CA ALA A 32 28.35 -14.88 11.51
C ALA A 32 27.07 -14.41 12.22
N GLU A 33 26.06 -15.28 12.28
CA GLU A 33 25.00 -15.15 13.26
C GLU A 33 25.71 -15.18 14.60
N GLN A 34 25.68 -14.05 15.31
CA GLN A 34 26.15 -13.95 16.68
C GLN A 34 25.46 -15.06 17.45
N ARG A 35 26.22 -16.12 17.77
CA ARG A 35 25.78 -17.19 18.66
C ARG A 35 25.46 -16.51 19.99
N ARG A 36 24.16 -16.24 20.22
CA ARG A 36 23.70 -15.61 21.45
C ARG A 36 24.18 -16.48 22.61
N ARG A 37 24.84 -15.85 23.59
CA ARG A 37 25.18 -16.53 24.83
C ARG A 37 23.87 -16.95 25.51
N PRO A 38 23.76 -18.17 26.06
CA PRO A 38 22.60 -18.55 26.84
C PRO A 38 22.52 -17.62 28.05
N GLU A 39 21.45 -16.87 28.13
CA GLU A 39 21.13 -16.00 29.26
C GLU A 39 20.30 -16.85 30.23
N SER A 40 20.80 -17.02 31.45
CA SER A 40 20.02 -17.65 32.51
C SER A 40 18.97 -16.66 32.98
N PHE A 41 17.70 -16.93 32.71
CA PHE A 41 16.61 -16.16 33.27
C PHE A 41 16.61 -16.37 34.79
N SER A 42 16.88 -15.31 35.55
CA SER A 42 16.69 -15.34 37.00
C SER A 42 15.20 -15.49 37.32
N ASP A 43 14.94 -16.38 38.26
CA ASP A 43 13.67 -17.05 38.49
C ASP A 43 12.61 -16.12 39.10
N ASN A 44 11.98 -15.31 38.25
CA ASN A 44 10.66 -14.73 38.49
C ASN A 44 9.81 -14.97 37.25
N ILE A 45 9.41 -16.22 37.04
CA ILE A 45 8.40 -16.58 36.05
C ILE A 45 7.07 -15.97 36.54
N VAL A 46 6.77 -14.76 36.07
CA VAL A 46 5.45 -14.16 36.25
C VAL A 46 4.52 -14.86 35.28
N VAL A 47 3.85 -15.91 35.77
CA VAL A 47 2.76 -16.55 35.05
C VAL A 47 1.70 -15.49 34.84
N THR A 48 1.47 -15.14 33.58
CA THR A 48 0.40 -14.21 33.20
C THR A 48 -0.90 -14.88 33.62
N ALA A 49 -1.69 -14.22 34.47
CA ALA A 49 -2.98 -14.77 34.88
C ALA A 49 -3.83 -15.01 33.63
N ASP A 50 -4.66 -16.06 33.62
CA ASP A 50 -5.50 -16.44 32.47
C ASP A 50 -6.35 -15.27 31.95
N GLU A 51 -6.68 -14.31 32.83
CA GLU A 51 -7.42 -13.10 32.48
C GLU A 51 -6.63 -12.14 31.57
N ASP A 52 -5.30 -12.15 31.66
CA ASP A 52 -4.36 -11.28 30.92
C ASP A 52 -3.68 -12.01 29.74
N ASP A 53 -4.03 -13.28 29.49
CA ASP A 53 -3.51 -14.06 28.36
C ASP A 53 -4.21 -13.64 27.04
N PRO A 54 -3.46 -13.07 26.07
CA PRO A 54 -4.01 -12.60 24.80
C PRO A 54 -4.52 -13.73 23.89
N PHE A 55 -4.20 -15.00 24.18
CA PHE A 55 -4.71 -16.15 23.43
C PHE A 55 -6.05 -16.66 23.96
N LEU A 56 -6.36 -16.42 25.23
CA LEU A 56 -7.60 -16.88 25.88
C LEU A 56 -8.71 -15.82 25.83
N ASN A 57 -8.35 -14.53 25.84
CA ASN A 57 -9.31 -13.41 25.87
C ASN A 57 -9.09 -12.43 24.67
N PRO A 58 -9.50 -12.79 23.45
CA PRO A 58 -9.29 -11.98 22.24
C PRO A 58 -10.09 -10.66 22.21
N ASP A 59 -11.08 -10.49 23.11
CA ASP A 59 -11.96 -9.31 23.18
C ASP A 59 -11.55 -8.30 24.28
N ARG A 60 -10.52 -8.62 25.09
CA ARG A 60 -10.04 -7.71 26.14
C ARG A 60 -9.18 -6.62 25.53
N ASP A 61 -9.44 -5.38 25.94
CA ASP A 61 -8.85 -4.14 25.43
C ASP A 61 -7.31 -4.20 25.51
N LEU A 62 -6.68 -4.66 24.41
CA LEU A 62 -5.24 -4.69 24.25
C LEU A 62 -4.75 -3.28 24.49
N SER A 63 -4.02 -3.07 25.59
CA SER A 63 -3.38 -1.80 25.91
C SER A 63 -2.71 -1.27 24.65
N ALA A 64 -3.18 -0.09 24.22
CA ALA A 64 -2.89 0.50 22.92
C ALA A 64 -1.40 0.35 22.61
N VAL A 65 -1.08 -0.45 21.59
CA VAL A 65 0.27 -0.61 21.06
C VAL A 65 0.89 0.79 20.99
N PRO A 66 2.02 1.06 21.65
CA PRO A 66 2.55 2.41 21.77
C PRO A 66 2.68 2.99 20.37
N VAL A 67 1.85 4.01 20.09
CA VAL A 67 1.86 4.73 18.82
C VAL A 67 3.29 5.21 18.62
N ALA A 68 3.96 4.66 17.61
CA ALA A 68 5.32 5.01 17.29
C ALA A 68 5.41 6.54 17.15
N THR A 69 6.00 7.20 18.15
CA THR A 69 6.26 8.63 18.08
C THR A 69 7.19 8.86 16.89
N PRO A 70 6.87 9.80 15.99
CA PRO A 70 7.69 10.00 14.81
C PRO A 70 9.10 10.41 15.25
N LEU A 71 10.11 9.57 14.98
CA LEU A 71 11.51 9.91 15.24
C LEU A 71 11.78 11.29 14.62
N ARG A 72 12.16 12.26 15.47
CA ARG A 72 12.57 13.60 15.03
C ARG A 72 13.62 13.45 13.94
N ARG A 73 13.24 13.77 12.70
CA ARG A 73 14.11 13.69 11.52
C ARG A 73 15.28 14.66 11.71
N ARG A 74 16.40 14.18 12.26
CA ARG A 74 17.68 14.88 12.15
C ARG A 74 17.97 15.13 10.68
N THR A 75 18.49 16.30 10.35
CA THR A 75 18.98 16.62 9.01
C THR A 75 20.08 15.61 8.67
N SER A 76 19.72 14.58 7.91
CA SER A 76 20.71 13.64 7.37
C SER A 76 21.76 14.44 6.62
N PHE A 77 23.04 14.09 6.79
CA PHE A 77 24.15 14.67 6.03
C PHE A 77 23.86 14.68 4.51
N GLY A 78 23.06 13.73 4.02
CA GLY A 78 22.59 13.71 2.63
C GLY A 78 21.73 14.91 2.23
N LYS A 79 20.93 15.49 3.13
CA LYS A 79 20.15 16.72 2.85
C LYS A 79 21.07 17.95 2.74
N ILE A 80 22.12 18.00 3.56
CA ILE A 80 23.11 19.09 3.51
C ILE A 80 23.92 18.98 2.23
N ALA A 81 24.41 17.78 1.89
CA ALA A 81 25.12 17.52 0.64
C ALA A 81 24.26 17.84 -0.59
N ALA A 82 22.98 17.43 -0.59
CA ALA A 82 22.06 17.77 -1.68
C ALA A 82 21.79 19.27 -1.77
N GLY A 83 21.69 19.97 -0.63
CA GLY A 83 21.56 21.43 -0.60
C GLY A 83 22.80 22.14 -1.16
N ALA A 84 24.00 21.74 -0.72
CA ALA A 84 25.26 22.29 -1.20
C ALA A 84 25.46 22.04 -2.70
N PHE A 85 25.22 20.81 -3.17
CA PHE A 85 25.31 20.46 -4.58
C PHE A 85 24.26 21.20 -5.42
N GLY A 86 23.04 21.35 -4.90
CA GLY A 86 21.99 22.13 -5.54
C GLY A 86 22.36 23.61 -5.69
N ILE A 87 22.96 24.21 -4.66
CA ILE A 87 23.47 25.60 -4.73
C ILE A 87 24.57 25.71 -5.78
N LEU A 88 25.57 24.82 -5.74
CA LEU A 88 26.68 24.84 -6.69
C LEU A 88 26.20 24.65 -8.14
N LEU A 89 25.26 23.73 -8.36
CA LEU A 89 24.65 23.52 -9.67
C LEU A 89 23.84 24.74 -10.15
N SER A 90 23.09 25.37 -9.24
CA SER A 90 22.32 26.59 -9.54
C SER A 90 23.25 27.75 -9.93
N LEU A 91 24.35 27.96 -9.20
CA LEU A 91 25.36 28.95 -9.53
C LEU A 91 26.01 28.65 -10.88
N GLY A 92 26.40 27.39 -11.13
CA GLY A 92 27.01 26.98 -12.39
C GLY A 92 26.09 27.21 -13.59
N LEU A 93 24.82 26.80 -13.49
CA LEU A 93 23.82 27.04 -14.53
C LEU A 93 23.52 28.52 -14.71
N GLY A 94 23.45 29.29 -13.61
CA GLY A 94 23.21 30.73 -13.65
C GLY A 94 24.33 31.48 -14.38
N LEU A 95 25.59 31.20 -14.03
CA LEU A 95 26.75 31.78 -14.70
C LEU A 95 26.83 31.38 -16.18
N TRP A 96 26.59 30.11 -16.50
CA TRP A 96 26.57 29.63 -17.88
C TRP A 96 25.48 30.30 -18.73
N THR A 97 24.30 30.49 -18.15
CA THR A 97 23.17 31.17 -18.82
C THR A 97 23.47 32.66 -19.02
N ASP A 98 24.04 33.33 -18.02
CA ASP A 98 24.45 34.74 -18.12
C ASP A 98 25.52 34.94 -19.21
N SER A 99 26.56 34.10 -19.23
CA SER A 99 27.58 34.15 -20.28
C SER A 99 27.00 33.89 -21.67
N LEU A 100 26.11 32.90 -21.80
CA LEU A 100 25.46 32.58 -23.07
C LEU A 100 24.63 33.76 -23.60
N ILE A 101 23.88 34.43 -22.74
CA ILE A 101 23.06 35.59 -23.14
C ILE A 101 23.96 36.74 -23.58
N ARG A 102 25.04 37.03 -22.84
CA ARG A 102 26.02 38.06 -23.22
C ARG A 102 26.67 37.76 -24.56
N ASP A 103 27.07 36.51 -24.79
CA ASP A 103 27.66 36.06 -26.06
C ASP A 103 26.69 36.15 -27.25
N LEU A 104 25.38 36.06 -27.00
CA LEU A 104 24.37 36.26 -28.04
C LEU A 104 24.18 37.74 -28.38
N PHE A 105 24.20 38.62 -27.38
CA PHE A 105 24.15 40.08 -27.59
C PHE A 105 25.35 40.60 -28.37
N THR A 106 26.57 40.06 -28.14
CA THR A 106 27.76 40.49 -28.89
C THR A 106 27.73 40.09 -30.37
N ARG A 107 26.91 39.10 -30.75
CA ARG A 107 26.73 38.65 -32.13
C ARG A 107 25.63 39.42 -32.86
N ALA A 108 24.46 39.55 -32.22
CA ALA A 108 23.35 40.35 -32.74
C ALA A 108 22.32 40.63 -31.62
N ASP A 109 21.82 41.87 -31.53
CA ASP A 109 20.87 42.28 -30.48
C ASP A 109 19.59 41.44 -30.44
N TRP A 110 19.05 41.08 -31.62
CA TRP A 110 17.82 40.28 -31.70
C TRP A 110 17.97 38.86 -31.12
N LEU A 111 19.18 38.27 -31.20
CA LEU A 111 19.46 36.97 -30.59
C LEU A 111 19.46 37.06 -29.07
N GLY A 112 20.01 38.14 -28.51
CA GLY A 112 19.99 38.40 -27.07
C GLY A 112 18.57 38.55 -26.53
N TYR A 113 17.73 39.35 -27.20
CA TYR A 113 16.32 39.46 -26.84
C TYR A 113 15.55 38.14 -26.98
N ALA A 114 15.83 37.35 -28.02
CA ALA A 114 15.22 36.02 -28.19
C ALA A 114 15.60 35.07 -27.05
N ALA A 115 16.89 35.02 -26.66
CA ALA A 115 17.35 34.19 -25.55
C ALA A 115 16.72 34.62 -24.22
N LEU A 116 16.58 35.92 -23.98
CA LEU A 116 15.94 36.46 -22.78
C LEU A 116 14.44 36.11 -22.74
N ALA A 117 13.75 36.17 -23.88
CA ALA A 117 12.36 35.74 -23.99
C ALA A 117 12.20 34.24 -23.70
N VAL A 118 13.06 33.39 -24.27
CA VAL A 118 13.05 31.94 -24.02
C VAL A 118 13.33 31.63 -22.55
N LEU A 119 14.29 32.33 -21.92
CA LEU A 119 14.57 32.19 -20.50
C LEU A 119 13.36 32.58 -19.65
N ALA A 120 12.70 33.70 -19.95
CA ALA A 120 11.50 34.15 -19.25
C ALA A 120 10.36 33.12 -19.35
N VAL A 121 10.11 32.56 -20.54
CA VAL A 121 9.12 31.48 -20.76
C VAL A 121 9.50 30.24 -19.96
N GLY A 122 10.78 29.84 -19.96
CA GLY A 122 11.27 28.71 -19.17
C GLY A 122 11.03 28.88 -17.66
N ILE A 123 11.32 30.07 -17.12
CA ILE A 123 11.07 30.40 -15.71
C ILE A 123 9.56 30.34 -15.39
N LEU A 124 8.72 30.93 -16.24
CA LEU A 124 7.27 30.88 -16.07
C LEU A 124 6.72 29.44 -16.11
N ALA A 125 7.24 28.59 -17.01
CA ALA A 125 6.85 27.18 -17.09
C ALA A 125 7.23 26.40 -15.82
N VAL A 126 8.44 26.62 -15.28
CA VAL A 126 8.88 26.02 -14.01
C VAL A 126 8.01 26.50 -12.86
N LEU A 127 7.72 27.81 -12.79
CA LEU A 127 6.86 28.36 -11.75
C LEU A 127 5.44 27.77 -11.81
N ALA A 128 4.86 27.66 -13.00
CA ALA A 128 3.57 27.02 -13.23
C ALA A 128 3.58 25.54 -12.80
N LEU A 129 4.66 24.80 -13.09
CA LEU A 129 4.83 23.42 -12.64
C LEU A 129 4.87 23.32 -11.11
N VAL A 130 5.61 24.19 -10.44
CA VAL A 130 5.71 24.23 -8.96
C VAL A 130 4.37 24.58 -8.32
N ILE A 131 3.66 25.58 -8.85
CA ILE A 131 2.31 25.94 -8.37
C ILE A 131 1.35 24.76 -8.54
N ARG A 132 1.37 24.09 -9.69
CA ARG A 132 0.54 22.92 -9.95
C ARG A 132 0.84 21.77 -8.99
N GLU A 133 2.11 21.55 -8.70
CA GLU A 133 2.58 20.47 -7.83
C GLU A 133 2.25 20.71 -6.34
N THR A 134 2.47 21.94 -5.87
CA THR A 134 2.12 22.35 -4.50
C THR A 134 0.63 22.25 -4.25
N SER A 135 -0.21 22.65 -5.20
CA SER A 135 -1.66 22.48 -5.12
C SER A 135 -2.08 21.01 -4.98
N GLY A 136 -1.43 20.10 -5.71
CA GLY A 136 -1.65 18.66 -5.59
C GLY A 136 -1.29 18.11 -4.21
N MET A 137 -0.17 18.56 -3.63
CA MET A 137 0.23 18.18 -2.28
C MET A 137 -0.74 18.72 -1.21
N MET A 138 -1.21 19.96 -1.34
CA MET A 138 -2.18 20.55 -0.41
C MET A 138 -3.49 19.79 -0.40
N ARG A 139 -3.99 19.34 -1.56
CA ARG A 139 -5.21 18.53 -1.65
C ARG A 139 -5.06 17.19 -0.93
N LEU A 140 -3.93 16.49 -1.11
CA LEU A 140 -3.68 15.23 -0.41
C LEU A 140 -3.55 15.45 1.11
N ALA A 141 -2.89 16.54 1.53
CA ALA A 141 -2.80 16.91 2.93
C ALA A 141 -4.17 17.25 3.54
N ALA A 142 -5.07 17.87 2.78
CA ALA A 142 -6.43 18.16 3.21
C ALA A 142 -7.23 16.87 3.50
N VAL A 143 -7.07 15.83 2.68
CA VAL A 143 -7.70 14.52 2.92
C VAL A 143 -7.21 13.92 4.25
N GLN A 144 -5.89 13.94 4.49
CA GLN A 144 -5.31 13.41 5.73
C GLN A 144 -5.73 14.24 6.95
N ALA A 145 -5.83 15.56 6.82
CA ALA A 145 -6.31 16.45 7.87
C ALA A 145 -7.77 16.15 8.24
N ILE A 146 -8.65 15.95 7.24
CA ILE A 146 -10.06 15.58 7.48
C ILE A 146 -10.14 14.24 8.22
N LYS A 147 -9.31 13.26 7.85
CA LYS A 147 -9.28 11.94 8.51
C LYS A 147 -8.88 12.07 9.99
N ALA A 148 -7.82 12.81 10.29
CA ALA A 148 -7.36 13.05 11.66
C ALA A 148 -8.38 13.85 12.48
N GLU A 149 -9.00 14.87 11.89
CA GLU A 149 -10.06 15.66 12.54
C GLU A 149 -11.30 14.82 12.82
N ALA A 150 -11.67 13.90 11.92
CA ALA A 150 -12.77 12.97 12.12
C ALA A 150 -12.50 12.03 13.30
N GLU A 151 -11.30 11.46 13.40
CA GLU A 151 -10.90 10.60 14.52
C GLU A 151 -10.98 11.33 15.86
N VAL A 152 -10.51 12.58 15.94
CA VAL A 152 -10.60 13.41 17.15
C VAL A 152 -12.05 13.80 17.46
N ALA A 153 -12.84 14.18 16.45
CA ALA A 153 -14.24 14.57 16.62
C ALA A 153 -15.09 13.42 17.17
N MET A 154 -14.71 12.17 16.89
CA MET A 154 -15.38 10.99 17.42
C MET A 154 -15.08 10.72 18.89
N VAL A 155 -13.90 11.09 19.39
CA VAL A 155 -13.54 10.91 20.81
C VAL A 155 -14.08 12.04 21.68
N GLU A 156 -14.03 13.28 21.18
CA GLU A 156 -14.48 14.44 21.96
C GLU A 156 -16.02 14.61 22.02
N THR A 157 -16.78 13.88 21.20
CA THR A 157 -18.26 13.93 21.12
C THR A 157 -18.83 15.37 21.08
N ARG A 158 -18.13 16.27 20.38
CA ARG A 158 -18.59 17.66 20.16
C ARG A 158 -19.31 17.80 18.82
N PRO A 159 -20.61 18.16 18.79
CA PRO A 159 -21.40 18.22 17.56
C PRO A 159 -20.89 19.26 16.56
N ALA A 160 -20.34 20.38 17.03
CA ALA A 160 -19.76 21.40 16.16
C ALA A 160 -18.56 20.87 15.35
N LYS A 161 -17.70 20.04 15.97
CA LYS A 161 -16.52 19.45 15.30
C LYS A 161 -16.96 18.43 14.24
N ALA A 162 -17.93 17.57 14.55
CA ALA A 162 -18.46 16.60 13.58
C ALA A 162 -19.13 17.29 12.38
N ARG A 163 -19.91 18.36 12.59
CA ARG A 163 -20.49 19.16 11.50
C ARG A 163 -19.42 19.82 10.63
N ALA A 164 -18.35 20.34 11.23
CA ALA A 164 -17.23 20.90 10.49
C ALA A 164 -16.53 19.86 9.61
N VAL A 165 -16.31 18.64 10.13
CA VAL A 165 -15.74 17.51 9.37
C VAL A 165 -16.65 17.12 8.19
N VAL A 166 -17.96 16.98 8.42
CA VAL A 166 -18.93 16.63 7.35
C VAL A 166 -19.00 17.73 6.28
N THR A 167 -18.95 19.00 6.68
CA THR A 167 -18.92 20.13 5.74
C THR A 167 -17.65 20.11 4.90
N ARG A 168 -16.48 19.94 5.53
CA ARG A 168 -15.20 19.82 4.82
C ARG A 168 -15.19 18.63 3.87
N LEU A 169 -15.68 17.46 4.29
CA LEU A 169 -15.82 16.29 3.43
C LEU A 169 -16.73 16.56 2.22
N THR A 170 -17.86 17.21 2.45
CA THR A 170 -18.81 17.60 1.39
C THR A 170 -18.17 18.57 0.39
N THR A 171 -17.38 19.54 0.86
CA THR A 171 -16.65 20.47 -0.02
C THR A 171 -15.55 19.77 -0.83
N LEU A 172 -14.80 18.85 -0.20
CA LEU A 172 -13.76 18.06 -0.87
C LEU A 172 -14.35 17.22 -2.01
N LEU A 173 -15.50 16.59 -1.76
CA LEU A 173 -16.17 15.70 -2.71
C LEU A 173 -17.16 16.43 -3.62
N SER A 174 -17.21 17.77 -3.57
CA SER A 174 -18.18 18.58 -4.33
C SER A 174 -18.05 18.43 -5.85
N ALA A 175 -16.81 18.21 -6.32
CA ALA A 175 -16.48 18.02 -7.73
C ALA A 175 -16.84 16.62 -8.26
N ASN A 176 -17.14 15.66 -7.37
CA ASN A 176 -17.50 14.31 -7.77
C ASN A 176 -19.02 14.24 -8.02
N PRO A 177 -19.47 13.92 -9.25
CA PRO A 177 -20.91 13.90 -9.57
C PRO A 177 -21.64 12.78 -8.82
N GLU A 178 -20.96 11.69 -8.46
CA GLU A 178 -21.56 10.53 -7.79
C GLU A 178 -21.97 10.77 -6.35
N THR A 179 -21.38 11.76 -5.70
CA THR A 179 -21.72 12.14 -4.33
C THR A 179 -22.91 13.08 -4.31
N SER A 180 -23.43 13.53 -5.46
CA SER A 180 -24.56 14.47 -5.54
C SER A 180 -25.79 13.99 -4.75
N LYS A 181 -26.17 12.72 -4.92
CA LYS A 181 -27.29 12.11 -4.17
C LYS A 181 -27.02 12.09 -2.66
N GLY A 182 -25.86 11.59 -2.24
CA GLY A 182 -25.51 11.54 -0.81
C GLY A 182 -25.40 12.93 -0.17
N ARG A 183 -24.92 13.93 -0.92
CA ARG A 183 -24.91 15.34 -0.49
C ARG A 183 -26.31 15.92 -0.33
N ALA A 184 -27.25 15.57 -1.22
CA ALA A 184 -28.64 15.97 -1.09
C ALA A 184 -29.30 15.33 0.15
N THR A 185 -29.05 14.03 0.40
CA THR A 185 -29.53 13.34 1.60
C THR A 185 -28.98 13.99 2.88
N LEU A 186 -27.67 14.24 2.94
CA LEU A 186 -27.04 14.89 4.10
C LEU A 186 -27.58 16.29 4.38
N LYS A 187 -27.89 17.05 3.33
CA LYS A 187 -28.49 18.37 3.45
C LYS A 187 -29.95 18.30 3.92
N ALA A 188 -30.69 17.28 3.50
CA ALA A 188 -32.07 17.07 3.95
C ALA A 188 -32.14 16.67 5.43
N THR A 189 -31.20 15.87 5.91
CA THR A 189 -31.09 15.40 7.31
C THR A 189 -30.30 16.38 8.20
N GLU A 190 -29.97 17.58 7.69
CA GLU A 190 -29.19 18.57 8.41
C GLU A 190 -29.97 19.10 9.64
N GLY A 191 -29.47 18.79 10.83
CA GLY A 191 -30.09 19.21 12.10
C GLY A 191 -30.95 18.13 12.77
N GLU A 192 -31.28 17.04 12.08
CA GLU A 192 -32.02 15.90 12.65
C GLU A 192 -31.12 14.98 13.48
N VAL A 193 -29.86 14.80 13.05
CA VAL A 193 -28.86 13.98 13.75
C VAL A 193 -28.06 14.84 14.71
N ILE A 194 -28.33 14.66 16.00
CA ILE A 194 -27.66 15.39 17.09
C ILE A 194 -26.35 14.71 17.49
N ASP A 195 -26.28 13.38 17.41
CA ASP A 195 -25.15 12.61 17.92
C ASP A 195 -23.95 12.61 16.94
N PRO A 196 -22.75 13.09 17.37
CA PRO A 196 -21.58 13.24 16.49
C PRO A 196 -21.12 11.95 15.78
N PRO A 197 -21.04 10.77 16.44
CA PRO A 197 -20.66 9.53 15.78
C PRO A 197 -21.68 9.09 14.71
N HIS A 198 -22.97 9.26 14.98
CA HIS A 198 -24.02 8.94 14.01
C HIS A 198 -24.00 9.87 12.79
N LEU A 199 -23.69 11.16 12.99
CA LEU A 199 -23.55 12.11 11.89
C LEU A 199 -22.39 11.72 10.96
N ILE A 200 -21.24 11.34 11.52
CA ILE A 200 -20.08 10.90 10.74
C ILE A 200 -20.37 9.56 10.04
N ALA A 201 -21.04 8.62 10.71
CA ALA A 201 -21.43 7.33 10.13
C ALA A 201 -22.44 7.51 8.96
N LEU A 202 -23.38 8.43 9.09
CA LEU A 202 -24.32 8.77 8.01
C LEU A 202 -23.56 9.37 6.81
N ALA A 203 -22.64 10.31 7.08
CA ALA A 203 -21.81 10.90 6.03
C ALA A 203 -20.94 9.86 5.32
N GLU A 204 -20.37 8.91 6.07
CA GLU A 204 -19.62 7.79 5.52
C GLU A 204 -20.47 6.93 4.57
N ARG A 205 -21.67 6.53 4.99
CA ARG A 205 -22.58 5.69 4.19
C ARG A 205 -23.06 6.40 2.93
N GLU A 206 -23.52 7.63 3.05
CA GLU A 206 -24.14 8.35 1.92
C GLU A 206 -23.10 8.85 0.91
N LEU A 207 -21.93 9.34 1.35
CA LEU A 207 -20.92 9.90 0.46
C LEU A 207 -19.92 8.86 -0.05
N LEU A 208 -19.48 7.92 0.79
CA LEU A 208 -18.39 7.00 0.43
C LEU A 208 -18.87 5.68 -0.16
N ALA A 209 -20.09 5.20 0.13
CA ALA A 209 -20.57 3.95 -0.46
C ALA A 209 -20.55 3.88 -2.02
N PRO A 210 -20.93 4.91 -2.79
CA PRO A 210 -20.78 4.87 -4.25
C PRO A 210 -19.30 4.87 -4.69
N LEU A 211 -18.44 5.60 -3.99
CA LEU A 211 -17.00 5.66 -4.27
C LEU A 211 -16.32 4.33 -3.94
N ASP A 212 -16.66 3.72 -2.80
CA ASP A 212 -16.08 2.45 -2.35
C ASP A 212 -16.42 1.30 -3.33
N ARG A 213 -17.61 1.33 -3.96
CA ARG A 213 -17.97 0.39 -5.03
C ARG A 213 -17.09 0.55 -6.27
N LYS A 214 -16.81 1.79 -6.68
CA LYS A 214 -15.88 2.05 -7.79
C LYS A 214 -14.45 1.68 -7.44
N ALA A 215 -14.00 1.98 -6.23
CA ALA A 215 -12.69 1.59 -5.74
C ALA A 215 -12.52 0.07 -5.86
N ARG A 216 -13.51 -0.70 -5.39
CA ARG A 216 -13.52 -2.17 -5.56
C ARG A 216 -13.40 -2.59 -7.03
N ALA A 217 -14.17 -1.97 -7.93
CA ALA A 217 -14.10 -2.28 -9.36
C ALA A 217 -12.72 -1.95 -9.97
N LEU A 218 -12.09 -0.84 -9.58
CA LEU A 218 -10.75 -0.48 -10.02
C LEU A 218 -9.72 -1.52 -9.58
N ILE A 219 -9.79 -1.96 -8.31
CA ILE A 219 -8.92 -2.98 -7.74
C ILE A 219 -9.09 -4.31 -8.48
N VAL A 220 -10.33 -4.81 -8.62
CA VAL A 220 -10.62 -6.05 -9.34
C VAL A 220 -10.07 -6.01 -10.76
N ASN A 221 -10.32 -4.91 -11.48
CA ASN A 221 -9.89 -4.77 -12.87
C ASN A 221 -8.36 -4.69 -13.00
N ALA A 222 -7.68 -4.02 -12.06
CA ALA A 222 -6.22 -3.96 -12.04
C ALA A 222 -5.61 -5.33 -11.75
N SER A 223 -6.14 -6.04 -10.73
CA SER A 223 -5.73 -7.39 -10.39
C SER A 223 -5.93 -8.38 -11.53
N LYS A 224 -7.07 -8.33 -12.24
CA LYS A 224 -7.32 -9.16 -13.43
C LYS A 224 -6.31 -8.91 -14.54
N ARG A 225 -6.02 -7.63 -14.84
CA ARG A 225 -5.02 -7.28 -15.85
C ARG A 225 -3.63 -7.78 -15.49
N VAL A 226 -3.22 -7.60 -14.23
CA VAL A 226 -1.94 -8.14 -13.74
C VAL A 226 -1.92 -9.66 -13.84
N SER A 227 -2.97 -10.35 -13.38
CA SER A 227 -3.02 -11.82 -13.47
C SER A 227 -2.88 -12.35 -14.89
N ILE A 228 -3.57 -11.73 -15.85
CA ILE A 228 -3.49 -12.12 -17.26
C ILE A 228 -2.10 -11.84 -17.82
N VAL A 229 -1.53 -10.66 -17.55
CA VAL A 229 -0.21 -10.29 -18.08
C VAL A 229 0.89 -11.17 -17.48
N THR A 230 0.86 -11.46 -16.18
CA THR A 230 1.80 -12.38 -15.55
C THR A 230 1.69 -13.78 -16.12
N ALA A 231 0.47 -14.31 -16.30
CA ALA A 231 0.26 -15.65 -16.84
C ALA A 231 0.76 -15.82 -18.29
N VAL A 232 0.73 -14.73 -19.08
CA VAL A 232 1.11 -14.73 -20.50
C VAL A 232 2.56 -14.26 -20.72
N SER A 233 3.18 -13.57 -19.75
CA SER A 233 4.48 -12.94 -19.94
C SER A 233 5.63 -13.97 -20.03
N PRO A 234 6.39 -14.00 -21.15
CA PRO A 234 7.54 -14.89 -21.29
C PRO A 234 8.80 -14.37 -20.57
N ARG A 235 8.82 -13.09 -20.14
CA ARG A 235 9.97 -12.45 -19.45
C ARG A 235 9.58 -11.87 -18.10
N ALA A 236 10.25 -12.34 -17.04
CA ALA A 236 10.03 -11.87 -15.66
C ALA A 236 10.20 -10.36 -15.48
N VAL A 237 11.14 -9.72 -16.20
CA VAL A 237 11.36 -8.27 -16.14
C VAL A 237 10.15 -7.49 -16.67
N VAL A 238 9.55 -7.95 -17.77
CA VAL A 238 8.40 -7.28 -18.39
C VAL A 238 7.17 -7.38 -17.48
N ASP A 239 6.98 -8.53 -16.85
CA ASP A 239 5.93 -8.73 -15.86
C ASP A 239 6.09 -7.75 -14.68
N LEU A 240 7.27 -7.74 -14.04
CA LEU A 240 7.54 -6.85 -12.91
C LEU A 240 7.31 -5.37 -13.25
N LEU A 241 7.77 -4.92 -14.41
CA LEU A 241 7.56 -3.54 -14.87
C LEU A 241 6.07 -3.24 -15.11
N TYR A 242 5.32 -4.20 -15.66
CA TYR A 242 3.88 -4.05 -15.85
C TYR A 242 3.13 -3.98 -14.52
N VAL A 243 3.45 -4.85 -13.55
CA VAL A 243 2.85 -4.82 -12.21
C VAL A 243 3.13 -3.49 -11.52
N LEU A 244 4.36 -2.98 -11.62
CA LEU A 244 4.73 -1.68 -11.08
C LEU A 244 3.92 -0.54 -11.75
N TYR A 245 3.86 -0.53 -13.07
CA TYR A 245 3.08 0.44 -13.84
C TYR A 245 1.60 0.42 -13.42
N GLU A 246 0.99 -0.77 -13.36
CA GLU A 246 -0.40 -0.94 -13.01
C GLU A 246 -0.69 -0.56 -11.55
N SER A 247 0.24 -0.84 -10.64
CA SER A 247 0.16 -0.43 -9.24
C SER A 247 0.18 1.09 -9.10
N VAL A 248 1.10 1.78 -9.79
CA VAL A 248 1.16 3.25 -9.80
C VAL A 248 -0.12 3.84 -10.39
N ARG A 249 -0.62 3.27 -11.50
CA ARG A 249 -1.87 3.70 -12.14
C ARG A 249 -3.08 3.51 -11.22
N LEU A 250 -3.17 2.37 -10.53
CA LEU A 250 -4.24 2.07 -9.58
C LEU A 250 -4.22 3.04 -8.39
N ILE A 251 -3.05 3.29 -7.79
CA ILE A 251 -2.90 4.23 -6.67
C ILE A 251 -3.33 5.64 -7.10
N ARG A 252 -2.95 6.07 -8.31
CA ARG A 252 -3.38 7.35 -8.86
C ARG A 252 -4.89 7.44 -9.04
N ALA A 253 -5.49 6.42 -9.65
CA ALA A 253 -6.94 6.36 -9.85
C ALA A 253 -7.68 6.35 -8.49
N MET A 254 -7.12 5.69 -7.48
CA MET A 254 -7.68 5.65 -6.13
C MET A 254 -7.64 7.02 -5.46
N ALA A 255 -6.51 7.73 -5.54
CA ALA A 255 -6.39 9.08 -5.00
C ALA A 255 -7.39 10.03 -5.68
N GLU A 256 -7.45 10.00 -7.02
CA GLU A 256 -8.36 10.84 -7.82
C GLU A 256 -9.83 10.57 -7.49
N LEU A 257 -10.21 9.30 -7.28
CA LEU A 257 -11.57 8.89 -6.91
C LEU A 257 -12.03 9.50 -5.58
N TYR A 258 -11.16 9.53 -4.57
CA TYR A 258 -11.46 10.13 -3.26
C TYR A 258 -11.18 11.64 -3.18
N GLY A 259 -10.90 12.29 -4.31
CA GLY A 259 -10.70 13.75 -4.40
C GLY A 259 -9.27 14.23 -4.17
N GLY A 260 -8.33 13.32 -3.93
CA GLY A 260 -6.90 13.59 -3.96
C GLY A 260 -6.42 13.75 -5.40
N ARG A 261 -5.83 14.90 -5.75
CA ARG A 261 -5.16 15.08 -7.05
C ARG A 261 -3.65 15.07 -6.83
N PRO A 262 -3.03 13.90 -6.65
CA PRO A 262 -1.61 13.83 -6.39
C PRO A 262 -0.84 14.40 -7.60
N GLY A 263 0.01 15.38 -7.34
CA GLY A 263 1.06 15.77 -8.27
C GLY A 263 2.14 14.69 -8.38
N THR A 264 3.23 14.94 -9.10
CA THR A 264 4.34 13.99 -9.26
C THR A 264 5.04 13.68 -7.92
N LEU A 265 5.42 14.68 -7.13
CA LEU A 265 6.00 14.53 -5.79
C LEU A 265 4.97 13.96 -4.81
N GLY A 266 3.71 14.41 -4.91
CA GLY A 266 2.60 13.85 -4.14
C GLY A 266 2.43 12.34 -4.39
N MET A 267 2.58 11.91 -5.64
CA MET A 267 2.50 10.50 -6.03
C MET A 267 3.63 9.68 -5.41
N PHE A 268 4.87 10.16 -5.49
CA PHE A 268 6.01 9.45 -4.88
C PHE A 268 5.85 9.31 -3.37
N ARG A 269 5.35 10.35 -2.70
CA ARG A 269 5.05 10.28 -1.27
C ARG A 269 3.94 9.28 -0.98
N LEU A 270 2.83 9.34 -1.71
CA LEU A 270 1.70 8.42 -1.54
C LEU A 270 2.12 6.97 -1.79
N LEU A 271 2.87 6.69 -2.85
CA LEU A 271 3.40 5.37 -3.14
C LEU A 271 4.26 4.84 -1.99
N ARG A 272 5.18 5.66 -1.48
CA ARG A 272 6.00 5.31 -0.31
C ARG A 272 5.15 5.03 0.93
N ASP A 273 4.11 5.83 1.16
CA ASP A 273 3.23 5.68 2.31
C ASP A 273 2.38 4.39 2.17
N VAL A 274 1.92 4.04 0.96
CA VAL A 274 1.27 2.75 0.66
C VAL A 274 2.20 1.57 0.93
N LEU A 275 3.44 1.64 0.44
CA LEU A 275 4.45 0.59 0.68
C LEU A 275 4.77 0.45 2.17
N ALA A 276 4.89 1.57 2.89
CA ALA A 276 5.09 1.55 4.34
C ALA A 276 3.87 0.95 5.07
N HIS A 277 2.66 1.31 4.66
CA HIS A 277 1.43 0.74 5.21
C HIS A 277 1.38 -0.76 4.96
N LEU A 278 1.73 -1.24 3.77
CA LEU A 278 1.82 -2.67 3.46
C LEU A 278 2.89 -3.39 4.29
N ALA A 279 4.04 -2.75 4.51
CA ALA A 279 5.10 -3.32 5.33
C ALA A 279 4.64 -3.51 6.79
N VAL A 280 3.91 -2.53 7.34
CA VAL A 280 3.36 -2.58 8.71
C VAL A 280 2.17 -3.53 8.81
N THR A 281 1.27 -3.51 7.84
CA THR A 281 0.01 -4.27 7.87
C THR A 281 0.11 -5.66 7.24
N GLY A 282 1.27 -6.08 6.72
CA GLY A 282 1.22 -7.18 5.76
C GLY A 282 2.47 -7.90 5.26
N SER A 283 3.61 -7.84 5.93
CA SER A 283 4.84 -8.47 5.45
C SER A 283 5.01 -9.98 5.76
N ILE A 284 4.19 -10.59 6.63
CA ILE A 284 4.56 -11.91 7.23
C ILE A 284 3.71 -13.12 6.77
N ALA A 285 2.48 -12.97 6.27
CA ALA A 285 1.54 -14.11 6.28
C ALA A 285 1.27 -14.85 4.95
N VAL A 286 1.84 -14.46 3.81
CA VAL A 286 1.32 -14.93 2.50
C VAL A 286 2.35 -15.70 1.66
N GLY A 287 3.64 -15.60 1.98
CA GLY A 287 4.69 -16.34 1.25
C GLY A 287 4.64 -17.85 1.46
N ASP A 288 4.20 -18.30 2.64
CA ASP A 288 4.36 -19.70 3.06
C ASP A 288 3.13 -20.58 2.72
N SER A 289 1.91 -20.07 2.94
CA SER A 289 0.70 -20.90 2.82
C SER A 289 0.23 -21.15 1.37
N LEU A 290 0.57 -20.30 0.41
CA LEU A 290 0.11 -20.47 -0.98
C LEU A 290 1.11 -21.24 -1.87
N VAL A 291 2.39 -21.25 -1.48
CA VAL A 291 3.45 -21.97 -2.20
C VAL A 291 3.33 -23.48 -2.01
N GLN A 292 2.92 -23.95 -0.83
CA GLN A 292 2.75 -25.37 -0.53
C GLN A 292 1.60 -26.05 -1.32
N GLN A 293 0.60 -25.32 -1.80
CA GLN A 293 -0.56 -25.91 -2.48
C GLN A 293 -0.40 -26.15 -3.99
N VAL A 294 0.61 -25.56 -4.64
CA VAL A 294 0.75 -25.61 -6.11
C VAL A 294 1.86 -26.58 -6.57
N LEU A 295 2.64 -27.15 -5.64
CA LEU A 295 3.86 -27.90 -5.93
C LEU A 295 3.70 -29.41 -6.22
N GLY A 296 2.49 -29.90 -6.51
CA GLY A 296 2.28 -31.31 -6.81
C GLY A 296 1.51 -31.54 -8.10
N HIS A 297 2.20 -31.97 -9.17
CA HIS A 297 1.76 -32.83 -10.31
C HIS A 297 2.23 -32.29 -11.68
N GLY A 298 3.18 -33.02 -12.28
CA GLY A 298 3.92 -32.66 -13.49
C GLY A 298 3.09 -32.56 -14.77
N LEU A 299 3.50 -31.63 -15.64
CA LEU A 299 3.02 -31.34 -17.00
C LEU A 299 1.71 -30.55 -17.13
N ALA A 300 0.68 -30.80 -16.30
CA ALA A 300 -0.33 -29.77 -16.00
C ALA A 300 0.29 -28.61 -15.19
N SER A 301 1.41 -28.89 -14.51
CA SER A 301 2.14 -27.95 -13.66
C SER A 301 2.63 -26.68 -14.34
N LYS A 302 3.00 -26.65 -15.63
CA LYS A 302 3.60 -25.43 -16.21
C LYS A 302 2.55 -24.37 -16.52
N LEU A 303 1.42 -24.76 -17.13
CA LEU A 303 0.32 -23.83 -17.40
C LEU A 303 -0.42 -23.50 -16.09
N SER A 304 -0.64 -24.49 -15.22
CA SER A 304 -1.22 -24.26 -13.91
C SER A 304 -0.30 -23.45 -12.98
N ALA A 305 1.03 -23.58 -13.09
CA ALA A 305 1.97 -22.71 -12.36
C ALA A 305 1.96 -21.29 -12.90
N ARG A 306 1.94 -21.07 -14.22
CA ARG A 306 1.83 -19.73 -14.80
C ARG A 306 0.51 -19.04 -14.45
N LEU A 307 -0.59 -19.80 -14.47
CA LEU A 307 -1.89 -19.30 -14.00
C LEU A 307 -1.87 -19.02 -12.49
N GLY A 308 -1.25 -19.90 -11.70
CA GLY A 308 -1.06 -19.71 -10.25
C GLY A 308 -0.23 -18.46 -9.93
N GLU A 309 0.90 -18.27 -10.62
CA GLU A 309 1.74 -17.07 -10.55
C GLU A 309 0.91 -15.81 -10.87
N GLY A 310 0.10 -15.85 -11.92
CA GLY A 310 -0.79 -14.75 -12.28
C GLY A 310 -1.83 -14.43 -11.21
N VAL A 311 -2.48 -15.45 -10.64
CA VAL A 311 -3.43 -15.26 -9.54
C VAL A 311 -2.74 -14.66 -8.31
N ILE A 312 -1.54 -15.15 -7.96
CA ILE A 312 -0.75 -14.64 -6.83
C ILE A 312 -0.39 -13.15 -7.05
N ASN A 313 0.13 -12.80 -8.23
CA ASN A 313 0.47 -11.41 -8.55
C ASN A 313 -0.76 -10.49 -8.60
N GLY A 314 -1.89 -10.99 -9.10
CA GLY A 314 -3.17 -10.28 -9.08
C GLY A 314 -3.68 -10.04 -7.66
N LEU A 315 -3.51 -11.02 -6.77
CA LEU A 315 -3.88 -10.89 -5.35
C LEU A 315 -2.97 -9.88 -4.63
N MET A 316 -1.67 -9.88 -4.92
CA MET A 316 -0.75 -8.86 -4.42
C MET A 316 -1.13 -7.46 -4.91
N THR A 317 -1.53 -7.34 -6.18
CA THR A 317 -2.07 -6.10 -6.74
C THR A 317 -3.35 -5.67 -6.03
N ALA A 318 -4.23 -6.62 -5.68
CA ALA A 318 -5.45 -6.33 -4.93
C ALA A 318 -5.12 -5.77 -3.55
N ARG A 319 -4.13 -6.38 -2.88
CA ARG A 319 -3.64 -5.94 -1.56
C ARG A 319 -3.08 -4.52 -1.60
N ILE A 320 -2.27 -4.20 -2.62
CA ILE A 320 -1.77 -2.85 -2.85
C ILE A 320 -2.94 -1.88 -3.03
N GLY A 321 -3.95 -2.28 -3.82
CA GLY A 321 -5.18 -1.51 -4.02
C GLY A 321 -5.95 -1.24 -2.73
N ILE A 322 -6.12 -2.24 -1.86
CA ILE A 322 -6.78 -2.09 -0.56
C ILE A 322 -5.97 -1.14 0.34
N ALA A 323 -4.65 -1.29 0.41
CA ALA A 323 -3.80 -0.39 1.19
C ALA A 323 -3.85 1.06 0.66
N ALA A 324 -3.92 1.24 -0.67
CA ALA A 324 -4.13 2.54 -1.29
C ALA A 324 -5.50 3.13 -0.93
N MET A 325 -6.54 2.29 -0.90
CA MET A 325 -7.89 2.68 -0.46
C MET A 325 -7.87 3.14 1.00
N ASP A 326 -7.24 2.40 1.91
CA ASP A 326 -7.15 2.76 3.34
C ASP A 326 -6.47 4.13 3.58
N LEU A 327 -5.46 4.46 2.76
CA LEU A 327 -4.72 5.73 2.85
C LEU A 327 -5.42 6.90 2.15
N CYS A 328 -6.09 6.65 1.02
CA CYS A 328 -6.75 7.70 0.24
C CYS A 328 -8.15 8.05 0.75
N ARG A 329 -8.78 7.14 1.50
CA ARG A 329 -10.14 7.35 2.02
C ARG A 329 -10.15 8.41 3.13
N PRO A 330 -11.03 9.44 3.05
CA PRO A 330 -11.03 10.58 3.98
C PRO A 330 -11.63 10.25 5.35
N LEU A 331 -12.34 9.14 5.50
CA LEU A 331 -12.87 8.63 6.77
C LEU A 331 -12.41 7.18 6.98
N ALA A 332 -12.21 6.78 8.23
CA ALA A 332 -11.94 5.38 8.58
C ALA A 332 -13.19 4.50 8.35
N PHE A 333 -13.00 3.21 8.07
CA PHE A 333 -14.10 2.25 7.93
C PHE A 333 -14.74 2.01 9.29
N ARG A 334 -15.98 2.50 9.47
CA ARG A 334 -16.78 2.22 10.66
C ARG A 334 -18.19 1.80 10.31
N ALA A 335 -18.87 2.63 9.52
CA ALA A 335 -20.24 2.37 9.09
C ALA A 335 -20.30 1.43 7.87
N LEU A 336 -19.21 1.37 7.09
CA LEU A 336 -19.04 0.49 5.93
C LEU A 336 -17.99 -0.58 6.21
N LYS A 337 -18.22 -1.80 5.73
CA LYS A 337 -17.29 -2.93 5.87
C LYS A 337 -16.02 -2.68 5.05
N ARG A 338 -14.85 -2.84 5.67
CA ARG A 338 -13.58 -2.82 4.95
C ARG A 338 -13.49 -4.01 3.99
N PRO A 339 -13.14 -3.81 2.70
CA PRO A 339 -12.93 -4.92 1.77
C PRO A 339 -11.80 -5.84 2.24
N GLY A 340 -12.07 -7.14 2.33
CA GLY A 340 -11.08 -8.16 2.65
C GLY A 340 -10.41 -8.71 1.39
N ILE A 341 -9.20 -9.26 1.51
CA ILE A 341 -8.50 -9.94 0.40
C ILE A 341 -9.35 -11.11 -0.14
N GLY A 342 -10.06 -11.82 0.74
CA GLY A 342 -10.98 -12.91 0.37
C GLY A 342 -12.14 -12.47 -0.54
N ASP A 343 -12.62 -11.22 -0.41
CA ASP A 343 -13.69 -10.69 -1.26
C ASP A 343 -13.25 -10.52 -2.73
N PHE A 344 -11.94 -10.53 -3.00
CA PHE A 344 -11.36 -10.44 -4.34
C PHE A 344 -10.96 -11.80 -4.91
N ILE A 345 -10.73 -12.82 -4.09
CA ILE A 345 -10.36 -14.17 -4.55
C ILE A 345 -11.46 -14.75 -5.45
N GLY A 346 -12.72 -14.62 -5.05
CA GLY A 346 -13.87 -15.09 -5.85
C GLY A 346 -14.12 -14.31 -7.14
N ASP A 347 -13.63 -13.07 -7.22
CA ASP A 347 -13.74 -12.24 -8.44
C ASP A 347 -12.58 -12.48 -9.42
N LEU A 348 -11.47 -13.03 -8.92
CA LEU A 348 -10.25 -13.32 -9.69
C LEU A 348 -10.23 -14.73 -10.28
N THR A 349 -11.01 -15.67 -9.71
CA THR A 349 -11.25 -16.95 -10.37
C THR A 349 -12.04 -16.69 -11.66
N PRO A 350 -11.58 -17.20 -12.81
CA PRO A 350 -12.31 -17.04 -14.05
C PRO A 350 -13.61 -17.83 -13.93
N SER A 351 -14.74 -17.14 -13.71
CA SER A 351 -16.05 -17.72 -13.97
C SER A 351 -16.13 -17.96 -15.48
N MET A 352 -15.79 -19.17 -15.93
CA MET A 352 -16.26 -19.73 -17.19
C MET A 352 -17.78 -19.92 -17.07
N SER A 353 -18.53 -18.82 -17.08
CA SER A 353 -19.97 -18.85 -17.30
C SER A 353 -20.24 -18.04 -18.56
N PRO A 354 -20.66 -18.68 -19.67
CA PRO A 354 -21.06 -17.96 -20.86
C PRO A 354 -22.17 -16.99 -20.47
N ARG A 355 -22.03 -15.72 -20.85
CA ARG A 355 -23.16 -14.79 -20.83
C ARG A 355 -24.20 -15.34 -21.81
N GLY A 356 -25.20 -16.04 -21.27
CA GLY A 356 -26.44 -16.34 -21.96
C GLY A 356 -27.09 -15.01 -22.31
N ASN A 357 -27.18 -14.76 -23.60
CA ASN A 357 -27.78 -13.59 -24.19
C ASN A 357 -29.28 -13.86 -24.37
N THR A 358 -30.14 -13.11 -23.69
CA THR A 358 -31.53 -12.82 -24.08
C THR A 358 -31.89 -11.44 -23.53
N PRO A 359 -32.65 -10.63 -24.29
CA PRO A 359 -34.10 -10.77 -24.34
C PRO A 359 -34.61 -11.68 -25.46
#